data_AF-A0A392PZ52-F1
#
_entry.id   AF-A0A392PZ52-F1
#
_cell.length_a   1.000
_cell.length_b   1.000
_cell.length_c   1.000
_cell.angle_alpha   90.00
_cell.angle_beta   90.00
_cell.angle_gamma   90.00
#
_symmetry.space_group_name_H-M   'P 1'
#
loop_
_entity.id
_entity.type
_entity.pdbx_description
1 polymer ?
#
loop_
_entity_poly.entity_id
_entity_poly.type
_entity_poly.pdbx_seq_one_letter_code
_entity_poly.pdbx_strand_id
1 'polypeptide(L)'
;KTEDGKELHFDHGAPFFSVSNPEVVRLVQEWESRGLVAEWKEKFGSFDFQTLKFDSIEQEGLSKRFVGVPGMNSICKALCNESGVESKFGVGIGRVEWLDDEKLWSLIGVDGQNLG
;
A
#
# COMPACT_ATOMS: atom_id res chain seq x y z
N LYS A 1 0.48 -0.34 22.97
CA LYS A 1 1.91 -0.40 23.33
C LYS A 1 2.14 -1.69 24.07
N THR A 2 3.22 -2.39 23.78
CA THR A 2 3.68 -3.55 24.56
C THR A 2 4.14 -3.10 25.95
N GLU A 3 4.39 -4.05 26.86
CA GLU A 3 4.84 -3.76 28.24
C GLU A 3 6.15 -2.97 28.30
N ASP A 4 7.02 -3.11 27.29
CA ASP A 4 8.27 -2.36 27.11
C ASP A 4 8.09 -1.00 26.38
N GLY A 5 6.84 -0.61 26.09
CA GLY A 5 6.50 0.68 25.49
C GLY A 5 6.56 0.73 23.96
N LYS A 6 6.89 -0.37 23.27
CA LYS A 6 6.92 -0.43 21.80
C LYS A 6 5.52 -0.21 21.22
N GLU A 7 5.44 0.59 20.16
CA GLU A 7 4.21 0.74 19.40
C GLU A 7 3.96 -0.48 18.51
N LEU A 8 2.71 -0.90 18.46
CA LEU A 8 2.26 -1.99 17.60
C LEU A 8 1.61 -1.36 16.37
N HIS A 9 1.97 -1.86 15.21
CA HIS A 9 1.41 -1.43 13.93
C HIS A 9 0.56 -2.55 13.37
N PHE A 10 -0.60 -2.19 12.84
CA PHE A 10 -1.57 -3.12 12.27
C PHE A 10 -1.98 -2.64 10.89
N ASP A 11 -1.77 -3.48 9.88
CA ASP A 11 -2.20 -3.21 8.53
C ASP A 11 -3.64 -3.72 8.36
N HIS A 12 -4.61 -2.80 8.41
CA HIS A 12 -6.03 -3.12 8.28
C HIS A 12 -6.52 -3.25 6.83
N GLY A 13 -5.69 -2.82 5.87
CA GLY A 13 -5.99 -2.86 4.44
C GLY A 13 -5.48 -4.13 3.78
N ALA A 14 -4.63 -3.97 2.76
CA ALA A 14 -3.98 -5.10 2.11
C ALA A 14 -3.01 -5.80 3.10
N PRO A 15 -3.17 -7.10 3.35
CA PRO A 15 -2.29 -7.84 4.27
C PRO A 15 -0.94 -8.16 3.66
N PHE A 16 -0.90 -8.35 2.33
CA PHE A 16 0.28 -8.58 1.50
C PHE A 16 -0.09 -8.34 0.03
N PHE A 17 0.91 -8.32 -0.85
CA PHE A 17 0.70 -8.33 -2.29
C PHE A 17 1.65 -9.32 -2.97
N SER A 18 1.29 -9.77 -4.17
CA SER A 18 2.13 -10.61 -5.03
C SER A 18 2.38 -9.89 -6.36
N VAL A 19 3.50 -10.19 -7.00
CA VAL A 19 3.87 -9.59 -8.29
C VAL A 19 4.16 -10.66 -9.34
N SER A 20 3.61 -10.47 -10.54
CA SER A 20 3.83 -11.33 -11.70
C SER A 20 4.30 -10.56 -12.93
N ASN A 21 4.03 -9.25 -13.00
CA ASN A 21 4.49 -8.39 -14.09
C ASN A 21 6.00 -8.11 -13.93
N PRO A 22 6.85 -8.42 -14.94
CA PRO A 22 8.31 -8.24 -14.85
C PRO A 22 8.77 -6.82 -14.52
N GLU A 23 8.09 -5.79 -15.01
CA GLU A 23 8.46 -4.40 -14.72
C GLU A 23 8.14 -4.05 -13.26
N VAL A 24 7.03 -4.56 -12.73
CA VAL A 24 6.67 -4.39 -11.32
C VAL A 24 7.62 -5.19 -10.40
N VAL A 25 8.09 -6.35 -10.84
CA VAL A 25 9.10 -7.13 -10.10
C VAL A 25 10.38 -6.31 -9.88
N ARG A 26 10.86 -5.60 -10.91
CA ARG A 26 12.04 -4.73 -10.79
C ARG A 26 11.81 -3.59 -9.80
N LEU A 27 10.63 -2.96 -9.85
CA LEU A 27 10.26 -1.91 -8.92
C LEU A 27 10.22 -2.42 -7.46
N VAL A 28 9.66 -3.60 -7.23
CA VAL A 28 9.64 -4.23 -5.90
C VAL A 28 11.05 -4.56 -5.40
N GLN A 29 11.94 -5.02 -6.28
CA GLN A 29 13.35 -5.25 -5.92
C GLN A 29 14.06 -3.94 -5.51
N GLU A 30 13.78 -2.83 -6.21
CA GLU A 30 14.28 -1.52 -5.82
C GLU A 30 13.75 -1.12 -4.43
N TRP A 31 12.44 -1.24 -4.20
CA TRP A 31 11.83 -0.95 -2.90
C TRP A 31 12.38 -1.84 -1.77
N GLU A 32 12.64 -3.12 -2.05
CA GLU A 32 13.24 -4.05 -1.09
C GLU A 32 14.68 -3.61 -0.74
N SER A 33 15.47 -3.20 -1.75
CA SER A 33 16.82 -2.67 -1.51
C SER A 33 16.83 -1.37 -0.68
N ARG A 34 15.74 -0.59 -0.74
CA ARG A 34 15.51 0.62 0.06
C ARG A 34 14.90 0.31 1.43
N GLY A 35 14.59 -0.96 1.73
CA GLY A 35 13.96 -1.40 2.99
C GLY A 35 12.50 -1.01 3.14
N LEU A 36 11.81 -0.64 2.04
CA LEU A 36 10.40 -0.25 2.06
C LEU A 36 9.45 -1.46 2.08
N VAL A 37 9.93 -2.59 1.54
CA VAL A 37 9.21 -3.86 1.49
C VAL A 37 10.15 -5.01 1.83
N ALA A 38 9.58 -6.16 2.18
CA ALA A 38 10.30 -7.41 2.33
C ALA A 38 9.44 -8.59 1.85
N GLU A 39 10.09 -9.65 1.37
CA GLU A 39 9.43 -10.93 1.12
C GLU A 39 8.77 -11.47 2.41
N TRP A 40 7.48 -11.80 2.32
CA TRP A 40 6.69 -12.30 3.43
C TRP A 40 6.75 -13.82 3.51
N LYS A 41 7.61 -14.35 4.39
CA LYS A 41 7.91 -15.78 4.54
C LYS A 41 7.13 -16.44 5.69
N GLU A 42 5.86 -16.10 5.82
CA GLU A 42 5.00 -16.69 6.85
C GLU A 42 4.28 -17.95 6.38
N LYS A 43 3.78 -18.75 7.32
CA LYS A 43 3.00 -19.95 7.01
C LYS A 43 1.57 -19.57 6.67
N PHE A 44 1.04 -20.17 5.61
CA PHE A 44 -0.35 -20.03 5.22
C PHE A 44 -1.07 -21.35 5.40
N GLY A 45 -2.35 -21.28 5.71
CA GLY A 45 -3.20 -22.45 5.82
C GLY A 45 -4.65 -22.11 5.53
N SER A 46 -5.43 -23.15 5.29
CA SER A 46 -6.88 -23.09 5.23
C SER A 46 -7.46 -23.86 6.41
N PHE A 47 -8.50 -23.32 7.03
CA PHE A 47 -9.26 -24.05 8.03
C PHE A 47 -10.42 -24.77 7.35
N ASP A 48 -10.49 -26.08 7.48
CA ASP A 48 -11.61 -26.88 7.03
C ASP A 48 -12.59 -27.10 8.20
N PHE A 49 -13.79 -26.54 8.05
CA PHE A 49 -14.85 -26.65 9.04
C PHE A 49 -15.44 -28.07 9.14
N GLN A 50 -15.41 -28.87 8.08
CA GLN A 50 -16.00 -30.22 8.11
C GLN A 50 -15.14 -31.18 8.92
N THR A 51 -13.82 -31.10 8.74
CA THR A 51 -12.86 -31.94 9.47
C THR A 51 -12.35 -31.29 10.76
N LEU A 52 -12.63 -29.99 10.96
CA LEU A 52 -12.13 -29.16 12.06
C LEU A 52 -10.60 -29.15 12.15
N LYS A 53 -9.93 -29.12 10.99
CA LYS A 53 -8.47 -29.15 10.86
C LYS A 53 -7.94 -27.97 10.06
N PHE A 54 -6.67 -27.65 10.29
CA PHE A 54 -5.91 -26.71 9.46
C PHE A 54 -5.05 -27.49 8.47
N ASP A 55 -5.20 -27.17 7.19
CA ASP A 55 -4.35 -27.66 6.12
C ASP A 55 -3.31 -26.59 5.79
N SER A 56 -2.04 -26.99 5.66
CA SER A 56 -0.98 -26.10 5.21
C SER A 56 -1.11 -25.87 3.71
N ILE A 57 -1.01 -24.61 3.29
CA ILE A 57 -0.89 -24.27 1.87
C ILE A 57 0.60 -24.31 1.53
N GLU A 58 1.00 -25.30 0.73
CA GLU A 58 2.37 -25.37 0.18
C GLU A 58 2.66 -24.12 -0.64
N GLN A 59 3.83 -23.52 -0.39
CA GLN A 59 4.26 -22.29 -1.08
C GLN A 59 5.10 -22.56 -2.32
N GLU A 60 5.52 -23.81 -2.54
CA GLU A 60 6.29 -24.18 -3.72
C GLU A 60 5.48 -23.92 -5.00
N GLY A 61 6.02 -23.08 -5.88
CA GLY A 61 5.39 -22.68 -7.15
C GLY A 61 4.45 -21.47 -7.06
N LEU A 62 4.17 -20.91 -5.88
CA LEU A 62 3.40 -19.68 -5.75
C LEU A 62 4.29 -18.44 -5.96
N SER A 63 3.72 -17.38 -6.53
CA SER A 63 4.42 -16.10 -6.66
C SER A 63 4.80 -15.57 -5.27
N LYS A 64 6.01 -15.02 -5.16
CA LYS A 64 6.47 -14.37 -3.92
C LYS A 64 5.44 -13.34 -3.43
N ARG A 65 5.26 -13.31 -2.12
CA ARG A 65 4.41 -12.35 -1.43
C ARG A 65 5.29 -11.33 -0.72
N PHE A 66 4.84 -10.10 -0.67
CA PHE A 66 5.59 -8.98 -0.10
C PHE A 66 4.71 -8.19 0.86
N VAL A 67 5.35 -7.63 1.88
CA VAL A 67 4.75 -6.70 2.83
C VAL A 67 5.57 -5.42 2.90
N GLY A 68 4.93 -4.29 3.21
CA GLY A 68 5.65 -3.06 3.53
C GLY A 68 6.31 -3.14 4.91
N VAL A 69 7.45 -2.48 5.09
CA VAL A 69 8.22 -2.46 6.34
C VAL A 69 8.54 -1.01 6.72
N PRO A 70 8.21 -0.55 7.96
CA PRO A 70 7.68 -1.30 9.10
C PRO A 70 6.17 -1.62 9.05
N GLY A 71 5.47 -1.20 8.00
CA GLY A 71 4.08 -1.58 7.73
C GLY A 71 3.72 -1.32 6.27
N MET A 72 2.55 -1.77 5.84
CA MET A 72 2.14 -1.74 4.43
C MET A 72 2.14 -0.32 3.83
N ASN A 73 1.92 0.71 4.64
CA ASN A 73 1.92 2.11 4.20
C ASN A 73 3.31 2.70 3.86
N SER A 74 4.39 1.96 4.08
CA SER A 74 5.77 2.44 3.87
C SER A 74 6.05 2.77 2.41
N ILE A 75 5.45 2.00 1.49
CA ILE A 75 5.52 2.25 0.04
C ILE A 75 4.90 3.61 -0.30
N CYS A 76 3.64 3.83 0.11
CA CYS A 76 2.93 5.07 -0.18
C CYS A 76 3.61 6.28 0.48
N LYS A 77 4.13 6.13 1.71
CA LYS A 77 4.89 7.19 2.38
C LYS A 77 6.15 7.56 1.61
N ALA A 78 6.89 6.59 1.07
CA ALA A 78 8.06 6.88 0.25
C ALA A 78 7.66 7.64 -1.02
N LEU A 79 6.63 7.17 -1.73
CA LEU A 79 6.12 7.82 -2.95
C LEU A 79 5.65 9.25 -2.71
N CYS A 80 4.98 9.52 -1.58
CA CYS A 80 4.55 10.86 -1.20
C CYS A 80 5.71 11.85 -0.97
N ASN A 81 6.94 11.35 -0.77
CA ASN A 81 8.14 12.14 -0.51
C ASN A 81 9.12 12.12 -1.71
N GLU A 82 8.72 11.58 -2.85
CA GLU A 82 9.54 11.61 -4.07
C GLU A 82 9.68 13.05 -4.60
N SER A 83 10.78 13.32 -5.29
CA SER A 83 11.08 14.67 -5.80
C SER A 83 10.01 15.15 -6.78
N GLY A 84 9.51 16.37 -6.57
CA GLY A 84 8.45 16.97 -7.39
C GLY A 84 7.03 16.58 -6.99
N VAL A 85 6.84 15.75 -5.95
CA VAL A 85 5.51 15.41 -5.42
C VAL A 85 5.17 16.34 -4.26
N GLU A 86 4.05 17.07 -4.37
CA GLU A 86 3.44 17.79 -3.26
C GLU A 86 2.21 17.01 -2.77
N SER A 87 2.31 16.44 -1.56
CA SER A 87 1.21 15.70 -0.95
C SER A 87 0.37 16.59 -0.03
N LYS A 88 -0.93 16.73 -0.31
CA LYS A 88 -1.90 17.45 0.54
C LYS A 88 -2.83 16.46 1.24
N PHE A 89 -2.81 16.45 2.58
CA PHE A 89 -3.64 15.56 3.41
C PHE A 89 -4.76 16.32 4.11
N GLY A 90 -5.83 15.62 4.49
CA GLY A 90 -7.01 16.25 5.09
C GLY A 90 -7.85 17.06 4.10
N VAL A 91 -7.59 16.89 2.79
CA VAL A 91 -8.28 17.60 1.71
C VAL A 91 -9.17 16.61 0.96
N GLY A 92 -10.48 16.86 0.96
CA GLY A 92 -11.43 16.14 0.12
C GLY A 92 -11.78 16.96 -1.12
N ILE A 93 -11.62 16.38 -2.31
CA ILE A 93 -12.04 17.03 -3.56
C ILE A 93 -13.54 16.81 -3.75
N GLY A 94 -14.30 17.91 -3.83
CA GLY A 94 -15.75 17.90 -4.02
C GLY A 94 -16.18 18.07 -5.47
N ARG A 95 -15.39 18.81 -6.28
CA ARG A 95 -15.65 19.01 -7.70
C ARG A 95 -14.34 19.03 -8.50
N VAL A 96 -14.39 18.42 -9.69
CA VAL A 96 -13.35 18.44 -10.72
C VAL A 96 -14.01 18.86 -12.03
N GLU A 97 -13.55 19.94 -12.64
CA GLU A 97 -14.14 20.50 -13.86
C GLU A 97 -13.07 20.97 -14.84
N TRP A 98 -13.31 20.76 -16.13
CA TRP A 98 -12.49 21.34 -17.18
C TRP A 98 -13.04 22.71 -17.57
N LEU A 99 -12.20 23.74 -17.50
CA LEU A 99 -12.54 25.11 -17.90
C LEU A 99 -12.05 25.34 -19.33
N ASP A 100 -12.98 25.25 -20.29
CA ASP A 100 -12.63 25.31 -21.71
C ASP A 100 -12.00 26.63 -22.16
N ASP A 101 -12.43 27.76 -21.59
CA ASP A 101 -11.88 29.08 -21.94
C ASP A 101 -10.45 29.25 -21.40
N GLU A 102 -10.17 28.67 -20.23
CA GLU A 102 -8.86 28.77 -19.56
C GLU A 102 -7.90 27.65 -19.96
N LYS A 103 -8.41 26.58 -20.58
CA LYS A 103 -7.67 25.35 -20.93
C LYS A 103 -6.99 24.72 -19.72
N LEU A 104 -7.67 24.73 -18.57
CA LEU A 104 -7.18 24.20 -17.30
C LEU A 104 -8.24 23.35 -16.60
N TRP A 105 -7.78 22.48 -15.71
CA TRP A 105 -8.64 21.80 -14.74
C TRP A 105 -8.83 22.69 -13.52
N SER A 106 -10.03 22.69 -12.96
CA SER A 106 -10.37 23.31 -11.69
C SER A 106 -10.81 22.26 -10.67
N LEU A 107 -10.23 22.35 -9.48
CA LEU A 107 -10.44 21.50 -8.34
C LEU A 107 -11.01 22.33 -7.19
N ILE A 108 -12.21 21.96 -6.72
CA ILE A 108 -12.85 22.59 -5.58
C ILE A 108 -12.96 21.56 -4.45
N GLY A 109 -12.49 21.95 -3.27
CA GLY A 109 -12.61 21.18 -2.05
C GLY A 109 -14.07 21.02 -1.60
N VAL A 110 -14.35 19.99 -0.80
CA VAL A 110 -15.68 19.79 -0.18
C VAL A 110 -16.08 20.98 0.71
N ASP A 111 -15.11 21.71 1.22
CA ASP A 111 -15.26 22.96 1.98
C ASP A 111 -15.48 24.21 1.10
N GLY A 112 -15.46 24.06 -0.23
CA GLY A 112 -15.59 25.14 -1.20
C GLY A 112 -14.27 25.86 -1.53
N GLN A 113 -13.13 25.45 -0.95
CA GLN A 113 -11.84 26.06 -1.27
C GLN A 113 -11.41 25.72 -2.70
N ASN A 114 -10.90 26.70 -3.45
CA ASN A 114 -10.21 26.45 -4.73
C ASN A 114 -8.81 25.89 -4.45
N LEU A 115 -8.50 24.73 -5.04
CA LEU A 115 -7.28 23.96 -4.78
C LEU A 115 -6.32 23.89 -5.98
N GLY A 116 -6.67 24.54 -7.09
CA GLY A 116 -5.92 24.51 -8.35
C GLY A 116 -6.84 24.31 -9.54
#